data_AF-A0A016SBS3-F1
#
_entry.id   AF-A0A016SBS3-F1
#
_cell.length_a   1.000
_cell.length_b   1.000
_cell.length_c   1.000
_cell.angle_alpha   90.00
_cell.angle_beta   90.00
_cell.angle_gamma   90.00
#
_symmetry.space_group_name_H-M   'P 1'
#
loop_
_entity.id
_entity.type
_entity.pdbx_description
1 polymer ?
#
loop_
_entity_poly.entity_id
_entity_poly.type
_entity_poly.pdbx_seq_one_letter_code
_entity_poly.pdbx_strand_id
1 'polypeptide(L)'
;MPKEKRASPLPAKASDYIVKMVLKNEEVLLRGQSHRLLSANDHRNELWRTIAKKVYEKYEVALSATQVKQHFNNRRKRALAAESEEKNTGPKQEEGATKMKKSCSMSPVSGAESSPPVAEKASNSSPEKQQKKSESESSLSISSLTDCSIIVSKIDDVVEDWNQDAAPKRKNISNAELRELQAATLKEQQKIYKAVFDMAKTQEQGMKCVVDLLQSLHRGIDELGKVVADAATSQAKKKTTDEGSL
;
A
#
# COMPACT_ATOMS: atom_id res chain seq x y z
N MET A 1 -19.39 -31.46 -22.33
CA MET A 1 -18.40 -30.71 -21.53
C MET A 1 -17.11 -31.52 -21.44
N PRO A 2 -16.04 -31.13 -22.16
CA PRO A 2 -14.74 -31.78 -22.00
C PRO A 2 -14.25 -31.57 -20.56
N LYS A 3 -13.92 -32.68 -19.87
CA LYS A 3 -13.32 -32.63 -18.54
C LYS A 3 -11.94 -32.01 -18.69
N GLU A 4 -11.73 -30.82 -18.13
CA GLU A 4 -10.41 -30.20 -18.05
C GLU A 4 -9.43 -31.20 -17.43
N LYS A 5 -8.36 -31.49 -18.16
CA LYS A 5 -7.27 -32.33 -17.67
C LYS A 5 -6.71 -31.63 -16.44
N ARG A 6 -6.80 -32.29 -15.28
CA ARG A 6 -6.16 -31.81 -14.05
C ARG A 6 -4.71 -31.46 -14.37
N ALA A 7 -4.29 -30.25 -14.03
CA ALA A 7 -2.91 -29.82 -14.21
C ALA A 7 -1.97 -30.88 -13.63
N SER A 8 -1.01 -31.32 -14.42
CA SER A 8 -0.01 -32.32 -14.02
C SER A 8 0.63 -31.89 -12.69
N PRO A 9 0.88 -32.82 -11.76
CA PRO A 9 1.54 -32.49 -10.50
C PRO A 9 2.84 -31.72 -10.75
N LEU A 10 3.04 -30.60 -10.06
CA LEU A 10 4.28 -29.82 -10.17
C LEU A 10 5.48 -30.74 -9.85
N PRO A 11 6.58 -30.64 -10.62
CA PRO A 11 7.81 -31.37 -10.31
C PRO A 11 8.28 -31.08 -8.88
N ALA A 12 8.70 -32.10 -8.13
CA ALA A 12 9.13 -31.96 -6.74
C ALA A 12 10.24 -30.91 -6.59
N LYS A 13 11.23 -30.92 -7.50
CA LYS A 13 12.33 -29.93 -7.54
C LYS A 13 11.84 -28.49 -7.72
N ALA A 14 10.83 -28.26 -8.57
CA ALA A 14 10.23 -26.94 -8.75
C ALA A 14 9.45 -26.52 -7.50
N SER A 15 8.72 -27.46 -6.88
CA SER A 15 8.03 -27.21 -5.63
C SER A 15 8.97 -26.83 -4.48
N ASP A 16 10.10 -27.52 -4.33
CA ASP A 16 11.07 -27.23 -3.27
C ASP A 16 11.75 -25.88 -3.51
N TYR A 17 12.01 -25.56 -4.78
CA TYR A 17 12.56 -24.27 -5.17
C TYR A 17 11.61 -23.11 -4.85
N ILE A 18 10.30 -23.27 -5.08
CA ILE A 18 9.29 -22.29 -4.67
C ILE A 18 9.38 -22.04 -3.16
N VAL A 19 9.40 -23.09 -2.34
CA VAL A 19 9.50 -22.96 -0.89
C VAL A 19 10.78 -22.24 -0.48
N LYS A 20 11.93 -22.63 -1.05
CA LYS A 20 13.23 -22.00 -0.78
C LYS A 20 13.22 -20.51 -1.11
N MET A 21 12.63 -20.12 -2.25
CA MET A 21 12.55 -18.71 -2.66
C MET A 21 11.59 -17.90 -1.79
N VAL A 22 10.50 -18.51 -1.32
CA VAL A 22 9.57 -17.85 -0.38
C VAL A 22 10.23 -17.63 0.97
N LEU A 23 10.95 -18.61 1.50
CA LEU A 23 11.68 -18.48 2.78
C LEU A 23 12.79 -17.43 2.71
N LYS A 24 13.47 -17.29 1.56
CA LYS A 24 14.45 -16.21 1.36
C LYS A 24 13.86 -14.80 1.45
N ASN A 25 12.56 -14.65 1.20
CA ASN A 25 11.85 -13.36 1.22
C ASN A 25 10.75 -13.38 2.29
N GLU A 26 10.98 -14.09 3.40
CA GLU A 26 9.95 -14.34 4.42
C GLU A 26 9.41 -13.06 5.07
N GLU A 27 10.25 -12.05 5.23
CA GLU A 27 9.85 -10.79 5.87
C GLU A 27 8.72 -10.10 5.11
N VAL A 28 8.85 -10.04 3.78
CA VAL A 28 7.85 -9.40 2.91
C VAL A 28 6.70 -10.34 2.59
N LEU A 29 6.96 -11.63 2.33
CA LEU A 29 5.94 -12.58 1.90
C LEU A 29 5.10 -13.16 3.05
N LEU A 30 5.69 -13.29 4.25
CA LEU A 30 5.08 -13.98 5.40
C LEU A 30 4.79 -13.07 6.60
N ARG A 31 5.69 -12.14 6.98
CA ARG A 31 5.50 -11.29 8.18
C ARG A 31 4.61 -10.05 7.95
N GLY A 32 4.56 -9.49 6.75
CA GLY A 32 3.83 -8.25 6.43
C GLY A 32 2.40 -8.40 5.90
N GLN A 33 1.53 -9.22 6.51
CA GLN A 33 0.14 -9.41 6.02
C GLN A 33 -0.84 -8.27 6.37
N SER A 34 -0.39 -7.01 6.41
CA SER A 34 -1.32 -5.88 6.57
C SER A 34 -2.01 -5.60 5.23
N HIS A 35 -3.26 -6.05 5.09
CA HIS A 35 -4.08 -5.82 3.90
C HIS A 35 -4.36 -4.32 3.64
N ARG A 36 -4.12 -3.45 4.62
CA ARG A 36 -4.46 -2.02 4.58
C ARG A 36 -3.42 -1.15 3.86
N LEU A 37 -2.21 -1.66 3.60
CA LEU A 37 -1.14 -0.91 2.94
C LEU A 37 -1.06 -1.30 1.45
N LEU A 38 -1.57 -0.45 0.57
CA LEU A 38 -1.60 -0.68 -0.89
C LEU A 38 -0.19 -0.86 -1.48
N SER A 39 0.78 -0.02 -1.12
CA SER A 39 2.16 -0.10 -1.63
C SER A 39 2.88 -1.39 -1.23
N ALA A 40 2.67 -1.86 0.01
CA ALA A 40 3.22 -3.13 0.49
C ALA A 40 2.62 -4.34 -0.25
N ASN A 41 1.35 -4.25 -0.66
CA ASN A 41 0.71 -5.30 -1.46
C ASN A 41 1.28 -5.38 -2.88
N ASP A 42 1.59 -4.24 -3.50
CA ASP A 42 2.19 -4.20 -4.84
C ASP A 42 3.58 -4.82 -4.86
N HIS A 43 4.43 -4.44 -3.90
CA HIS A 43 5.75 -5.05 -3.74
C HIS A 43 5.67 -6.56 -3.51
N ARG A 44 4.74 -7.02 -2.67
CA ARG A 44 4.50 -8.45 -2.43
C ARG A 44 4.04 -9.19 -3.70
N ASN A 45 3.15 -8.59 -4.49
CA ASN A 45 2.70 -9.16 -5.75
C ASN A 45 3.85 -9.26 -6.76
N GLU A 46 4.75 -8.27 -6.78
CA GLU A 46 5.92 -8.27 -7.64
C GLU A 46 6.91 -9.38 -7.25
N LEU A 47 7.11 -9.65 -5.97
CA LEU A 47 7.90 -10.79 -5.51
C LEU A 47 7.29 -12.12 -5.96
N TRP A 48 5.97 -12.29 -5.91
CA TRP A 48 5.32 -13.50 -6.42
C TRP A 48 5.51 -13.68 -7.94
N ARG A 49 5.46 -12.59 -8.71
CA ARG A 49 5.77 -12.62 -10.15
C ARG A 49 7.22 -12.97 -10.41
N THR A 50 8.15 -12.40 -9.64
CA THR A 50 9.59 -12.67 -9.74
C THR A 50 9.89 -14.15 -9.45
N ILE A 51 9.26 -14.73 -8.42
CA ILE A 51 9.41 -16.16 -8.11
C ILE A 51 8.87 -17.02 -9.25
N ALA A 52 7.69 -16.69 -9.79
CA ALA A 52 7.11 -17.41 -10.93
C ALA A 52 8.03 -17.38 -12.16
N LYS A 53 8.60 -16.21 -12.48
CA LYS A 53 9.58 -16.05 -13.56
C LYS A 53 10.82 -16.94 -13.35
N LYS A 54 11.40 -16.92 -12.14
CA LYS A 54 12.57 -17.75 -11.80
C LYS A 54 12.28 -19.26 -11.83
N VAL A 55 11.05 -19.67 -11.53
CA VAL A 55 10.63 -21.08 -11.65
C VAL A 55 10.55 -21.47 -13.13
N TYR A 56 9.98 -20.62 -13.97
CA TYR A 56 9.91 -20.84 -15.40
C TYR A 56 11.31 -20.92 -16.03
N GLU A 57 12.20 -19.97 -15.72
CA GLU A 57 13.58 -19.96 -16.24
C GLU A 57 14.37 -21.22 -15.89
N LYS A 58 14.12 -21.81 -14.71
CA LYS A 58 14.93 -22.93 -14.20
C LYS A 58 14.35 -24.31 -14.49
N TYR A 59 13.02 -24.42 -14.57
CA TYR A 59 12.33 -25.70 -14.69
C TYR A 59 11.40 -25.78 -15.89
N GLU A 60 11.31 -24.70 -16.69
CA GLU A 60 10.43 -24.59 -17.87
C GLU A 60 8.95 -24.82 -17.55
N VAL A 61 8.55 -24.65 -16.28
CA VAL A 61 7.18 -24.79 -15.82
C VAL A 61 6.51 -23.43 -15.80
N ALA A 62 5.57 -23.20 -16.72
CA ALA A 62 4.77 -21.98 -16.75
C ALA A 62 3.76 -21.98 -15.59
N LEU A 63 4.01 -21.12 -14.61
CA LEU A 63 3.12 -20.89 -13.47
C LEU A 63 2.81 -19.40 -13.37
N SER A 64 1.56 -19.08 -13.07
CA SER A 64 1.18 -17.72 -12.69
C SER A 64 1.59 -17.44 -11.23
N ALA A 65 1.79 -16.16 -10.90
CA ALA A 65 2.05 -15.73 -9.53
C ALA A 65 1.01 -16.27 -8.53
N THR A 66 -0.27 -16.30 -8.93
CA THR A 66 -1.37 -16.85 -8.14
C THR A 66 -1.22 -18.35 -7.90
N GLN A 67 -0.83 -19.12 -8.93
CA GLN A 67 -0.59 -20.56 -8.81
C GLN A 67 0.58 -20.86 -7.87
N VAL A 68 1.67 -20.10 -7.98
CA VAL A 68 2.83 -20.21 -7.07
C VAL A 68 2.43 -19.93 -5.62
N LYS A 69 1.68 -18.85 -5.38
CA LYS A 69 1.15 -18.50 -4.06
C LYS A 69 0.25 -19.59 -3.49
N GLN A 70 -0.70 -20.08 -4.29
CA GLN A 70 -1.63 -21.13 -3.88
C GLN A 70 -0.90 -22.44 -3.58
N HIS A 71 0.09 -22.81 -4.41
CA HIS A 71 0.93 -23.98 -4.21
C HIS A 71 1.70 -23.92 -2.89
N PHE A 72 2.34 -22.78 -2.60
CA PHE A 72 3.02 -22.57 -1.32
C PHE A 72 2.06 -22.69 -0.13
N ASN A 73 0.88 -22.04 -0.19
CA ASN A 73 -0.11 -22.12 0.88
C ASN A 73 -0.63 -23.54 1.12
N ASN A 74 -0.88 -24.30 0.04
CA ASN A 74 -1.28 -25.70 0.14
C ASN A 74 -0.19 -26.55 0.79
N ARG A 75 1.08 -26.33 0.43
CA ARG A 75 2.22 -27.04 1.01
C ARG A 75 2.43 -26.68 2.48
N ARG A 76 2.32 -25.40 2.84
CA ARG A 76 2.34 -24.93 4.24
C ARG A 76 1.23 -25.56 5.06
N LYS A 77 -0.01 -25.59 4.54
CA LYS A 77 -1.15 -26.22 5.21
C LYS A 77 -0.91 -27.71 5.47
N ARG A 78 -0.35 -28.44 4.49
CA ARG A 78 -0.01 -29.87 4.65
C ARG A 78 1.09 -30.09 5.68
N ALA A 79 2.13 -29.26 5.69
CA ALA A 79 3.21 -29.36 6.69
C ALA A 79 2.68 -29.15 8.11
N LEU A 80 1.86 -28.12 8.32
CA LEU A 80 1.24 -27.84 9.63
C LEU A 80 0.27 -28.96 10.08
N ALA A 81 -0.45 -29.57 9.13
CA ALA A 81 -1.32 -30.70 9.42
C ALA A 81 -0.52 -31.94 9.85
N ALA A 82 0.59 -32.25 9.16
CA ALA A 82 1.48 -33.35 9.53
C ALA A 82 2.06 -33.17 10.95
N GLU A 83 2.51 -31.97 11.31
CA GLU A 83 2.99 -31.66 12.67
C GLU A 83 1.91 -31.81 13.76
N SER A 84 0.64 -31.57 13.40
CA SER A 84 -0.49 -31.72 14.33
C SER A 84 -0.91 -33.18 14.52
N GLU A 85 -0.72 -34.02 13.51
CA GLU A 85 -1.01 -35.46 13.58
C GLU A 85 0.09 -36.20 14.35
N GLU A 86 1.37 -35.86 14.14
CA GLU A 86 2.50 -36.44 14.89
C GLU A 86 2.42 -36.16 16.41
N LYS A 87 1.84 -35.03 16.81
CA LYS A 87 1.61 -34.71 18.24
C LYS A 87 0.43 -35.47 18.87
N ASN A 88 -0.50 -35.98 18.06
CA ASN A 88 -1.66 -36.74 18.52
C ASN A 88 -1.47 -38.26 18.42
N THR A 89 -0.47 -38.73 17.69
CA THR A 89 -0.03 -40.13 17.71
C THR A 89 1.21 -40.28 18.59
N GLY A 90 0.99 -40.30 19.91
CA GLY A 90 1.87 -41.07 20.80
C GLY A 90 1.93 -42.54 20.34
N PRO A 91 2.94 -43.33 20.76
CA PRO A 91 3.24 -44.64 20.17
C PRO A 91 2.05 -45.59 20.36
N LYS A 92 1.22 -45.73 19.33
CA LYS A 92 0.26 -46.81 19.24
C LYS A 92 1.00 -48.02 18.73
N GLN A 93 1.24 -48.95 19.65
CA GLN A 93 1.50 -50.35 19.33
C GLN A 93 0.52 -50.81 18.25
N GLU A 94 1.09 -51.51 17.26
CA GLU A 94 0.36 -52.28 16.27
C GLU A 94 -0.61 -53.22 16.97
N GLU A 95 -1.88 -53.17 16.61
CA GLU A 95 -2.73 -54.37 16.63
C GLU A 95 -3.97 -54.16 15.76
N GLY A 96 -4.22 -55.15 14.90
CA GLY A 96 -5.58 -55.64 14.69
C GLY A 96 -6.46 -54.91 13.69
N ALA A 97 -6.46 -55.43 12.46
CA ALA A 97 -7.51 -55.22 11.48
C ALA A 97 -8.92 -55.56 12.02
N THR A 98 -9.94 -54.73 11.74
CA THR A 98 -11.23 -55.18 11.18
C THR A 98 -12.19 -54.01 10.84
N LYS A 99 -12.34 -53.81 9.52
CA LYS A 99 -13.62 -53.74 8.78
C LYS A 99 -14.91 -53.45 9.59
N MET A 100 -15.46 -52.23 9.51
CA MET A 100 -16.93 -52.02 9.45
C MET A 100 -17.28 -50.78 8.63
N LYS A 101 -18.07 -51.03 7.58
CA LYS A 101 -18.87 -50.03 6.86
C LYS A 101 -19.93 -49.48 7.82
N LYS A 102 -20.10 -48.15 7.89
CA LYS A 102 -21.39 -47.58 8.28
C LYS A 102 -21.66 -46.28 7.51
N SER A 103 -22.65 -46.40 6.64
CA SER A 103 -23.33 -45.34 5.92
C SER A 103 -24.14 -44.45 6.88
N CYS A 104 -23.97 -43.14 6.79
CA CYS A 104 -24.95 -42.13 7.21
C CYS A 104 -25.12 -41.20 5.99
N SER A 105 -26.14 -41.40 5.15
CA SER A 105 -27.53 -40.97 5.32
C SER A 105 -27.65 -39.46 5.53
N MET A 106 -28.04 -38.80 4.44
CA MET A 106 -28.45 -37.41 4.32
C MET A 106 -29.67 -37.09 5.20
N SER A 107 -29.74 -35.86 5.70
CA SER A 107 -30.95 -35.03 5.65
C SER A 107 -30.61 -33.55 5.88
N PRO A 108 -31.29 -32.63 5.18
CA PRO A 108 -31.07 -31.19 5.27
C PRO A 108 -31.95 -30.56 6.35
N VAL A 109 -31.48 -29.48 7.00
CA VAL A 109 -32.34 -28.59 7.78
C VAL A 109 -32.37 -27.22 7.12
N SER A 110 -33.55 -26.91 6.59
CA SER A 110 -34.01 -25.60 6.17
C SER A 110 -34.57 -24.85 7.38
N GLY A 111 -34.18 -23.60 7.55
CA GLY A 111 -34.75 -22.64 8.50
C GLY A 111 -34.15 -21.27 8.18
N ALA A 112 -34.85 -20.46 7.40
CA ALA A 112 -35.87 -19.49 7.83
C ALA A 112 -35.25 -18.15 8.27
N GLU A 113 -35.49 -17.17 7.40
CA GLU A 113 -35.63 -15.72 7.58
C GLU A 113 -35.48 -15.16 9.01
N SER A 114 -34.68 -14.10 9.14
CA SER A 114 -35.19 -12.81 9.61
C SER A 114 -34.14 -11.70 9.43
N SER A 115 -34.47 -10.73 8.57
CA SER A 115 -33.93 -9.37 8.62
C SER A 115 -34.49 -8.64 9.84
N PRO A 116 -33.79 -7.64 10.38
CA PRO A 116 -34.46 -6.35 10.62
C PRO A 116 -33.50 -5.16 10.34
N PRO A 117 -33.87 -3.88 10.57
CA PRO A 117 -34.15 -2.95 9.49
C PRO A 117 -33.13 -1.81 9.39
N VAL A 118 -33.21 -1.13 8.26
CA VAL A 118 -32.58 0.14 7.91
C VAL A 118 -32.99 1.23 8.90
N ALA A 119 -32.02 1.93 9.46
CA ALA A 119 -32.21 3.21 10.15
C ALA A 119 -31.40 4.28 9.41
N GLU A 120 -32.10 4.99 8.52
CA GLU A 120 -31.69 6.31 8.02
C GLU A 120 -31.66 7.29 9.20
N LYS A 121 -30.56 8.02 9.33
CA LYS A 121 -30.60 9.32 10.00
C LYS A 121 -29.69 10.29 9.27
N ALA A 122 -30.32 11.11 8.46
CA ALA A 122 -29.75 12.32 7.90
C ALA A 122 -29.27 13.26 9.01
N SER A 123 -28.13 13.88 8.81
CA SER A 123 -27.80 15.15 9.45
C SER A 123 -26.94 15.98 8.52
N ASN A 124 -27.62 16.91 7.87
CA ASN A 124 -27.09 18.11 7.26
C ASN A 124 -26.23 18.87 8.27
N SER A 125 -25.00 19.23 7.89
CA SER A 125 -24.41 20.49 8.35
C SER A 125 -23.43 20.99 7.30
N SER A 126 -23.86 22.06 6.65
CA SER A 126 -23.08 22.89 5.72
C SER A 126 -22.26 23.89 6.56
N PRO A 127 -20.97 24.12 6.28
CA PRO A 127 -20.28 25.28 6.82
C PRO A 127 -20.13 26.35 5.72
N GLU A 128 -20.81 27.47 5.92
CA GLU A 128 -20.46 28.78 5.39
C GLU A 128 -18.97 29.05 5.60
N LYS A 129 -18.25 29.35 4.51
CA LYS A 129 -16.88 29.85 4.57
C LYS A 129 -16.86 31.29 4.08
N GLN A 130 -16.80 32.20 5.04
CA GLN A 130 -16.54 33.61 4.83
C GLN A 130 -15.13 33.80 4.24
N GLN A 131 -15.08 34.47 3.09
CA GLN A 131 -13.88 34.89 2.40
C GLN A 131 -13.34 36.16 3.08
N LYS A 132 -12.23 36.04 3.81
CA LYS A 132 -11.48 37.21 4.29
C LYS A 132 -10.24 37.39 3.41
N LYS A 133 -10.29 38.45 2.61
CA LYS A 133 -9.23 38.94 1.72
C LYS A 133 -8.16 39.60 2.59
N SER A 134 -6.96 39.02 2.64
CA SER A 134 -5.76 39.69 3.14
C SER A 134 -4.66 39.52 2.09
N GLU A 135 -4.46 40.58 1.32
CA GLU A 135 -3.29 40.79 0.47
C GLU A 135 -2.10 41.08 1.42
N SER A 136 -1.15 40.16 1.48
CA SER A 136 0.17 40.39 2.07
C SER A 136 1.19 39.94 1.03
N GLU A 137 1.88 40.90 0.43
CA GLU A 137 3.00 40.69 -0.46
C GLU A 137 4.13 40.02 0.33
N SER A 138 4.20 38.68 0.30
CA SER A 138 5.35 37.94 0.82
C SER A 138 6.31 37.69 -0.33
N SER A 139 7.38 38.47 -0.38
CA SER A 139 8.59 38.13 -1.12
C SER A 139 9.19 36.86 -0.51
N LEU A 140 8.75 35.69 -0.98
CA LEU A 140 9.22 34.39 -0.52
C LEU A 140 10.49 34.01 -1.29
N SER A 141 11.62 34.14 -0.60
CA SER A 141 12.92 33.64 -1.05
C SER A 141 12.85 32.12 -1.34
N ILE A 142 13.40 31.73 -2.49
CA ILE A 142 13.46 30.35 -3.04
C ILE A 142 14.26 29.37 -2.14
N SER A 143 14.83 29.84 -1.03
CA SER A 143 15.56 29.05 -0.04
C SER A 143 14.71 28.01 0.74
N SER A 144 13.39 27.94 0.55
CA SER A 144 12.50 27.02 1.27
C SER A 144 12.49 25.57 0.73
N LEU A 145 12.95 25.32 -0.50
CA LEU A 145 12.91 23.98 -1.10
C LEU A 145 14.01 23.04 -0.55
N THR A 146 15.11 23.60 -0.07
CA THR A 146 16.17 22.83 0.62
C THR A 146 15.73 22.29 1.98
N ASP A 147 14.72 22.90 2.61
CA ASP A 147 14.25 22.50 3.94
C ASP A 147 13.47 21.17 3.91
N CYS A 148 12.81 20.85 2.80
CA CYS A 148 12.11 19.56 2.64
C CYS A 148 13.08 18.37 2.62
N SER A 149 14.26 18.54 2.02
CA SER A 149 15.29 17.48 1.99
C SER A 149 15.82 17.16 3.38
N ILE A 150 15.97 18.17 4.23
CA ILE A 150 16.46 18.03 5.61
C ILE A 150 15.44 17.28 6.49
N ILE A 151 14.14 17.44 6.23
CA ILE A 151 13.08 16.77 7.00
C ILE A 151 13.01 15.28 6.67
N VAL A 152 13.19 14.89 5.40
CA VAL A 152 13.19 13.48 4.98
C VAL A 152 14.36 12.72 5.61
N SER A 153 15.56 13.32 5.63
CA SER A 153 16.74 12.71 6.27
C SER A 153 16.53 12.42 7.76
N LYS A 154 15.84 13.32 8.49
CA LYS A 154 15.55 13.12 9.91
C LYS A 154 14.56 11.99 10.19
N ILE A 155 13.77 11.57 9.20
CA ILE A 155 12.85 10.44 9.34
C ILE A 155 13.60 9.13 9.17
N ASP A 156 14.53 9.06 8.21
CA ASP A 156 15.38 7.87 7.99
C ASP A 156 16.22 7.55 9.24
N ASP A 157 16.80 8.57 9.88
CA ASP A 157 17.56 8.41 11.13
C ASP A 157 16.70 7.82 12.28
N VAL A 158 15.42 8.19 12.37
CA VAL A 158 14.50 7.66 13.41
C VAL A 158 14.06 6.23 13.10
N VAL A 159 13.99 5.86 11.81
CA VAL A 159 13.56 4.53 11.38
C VAL A 159 14.69 3.50 11.52
N GLU A 160 15.96 3.88 11.30
CA GLU A 160 17.09 2.97 11.49
C GLU A 160 17.30 2.59 12.96
N ASP A 161 17.09 3.53 13.89
CA ASP A 161 17.25 3.30 15.34
C ASP A 161 16.25 2.27 15.88
N TRP A 162 15.08 2.14 15.25
CA TRP A 162 14.05 1.16 15.63
C TRP A 162 14.37 -0.28 15.19
N ASN A 163 15.29 -0.47 14.24
CA ASN A 163 15.59 -1.80 13.67
C ASN A 163 16.81 -2.48 14.30
N GLN A 164 17.62 -1.79 15.11
CA GLN A 164 18.85 -2.36 15.68
C GLN A 164 18.66 -3.08 17.02
N ASP A 165 17.49 -2.96 17.67
CA ASP A 165 17.26 -3.61 18.96
C ASP A 165 16.97 -5.11 18.82
N ALA A 166 18.01 -5.90 19.07
CA ALA A 166 17.97 -7.34 19.23
C ALA A 166 16.81 -7.76 20.16
N ALA A 167 16.03 -8.75 19.72
CA ALA A 167 14.83 -9.25 20.39
C ALA A 167 14.96 -9.24 21.93
N PRO A 168 14.16 -8.42 22.65
CA PRO A 168 14.35 -8.24 24.07
C PRO A 168 14.13 -9.55 24.80
N LYS A 169 15.15 -9.97 25.57
CA LYS A 169 15.06 -11.12 26.48
C LYS A 169 13.87 -10.88 27.41
N ARG A 170 12.94 -11.85 27.47
CA ARG A 170 11.70 -11.76 28.25
C ARG A 170 12.00 -11.53 29.73
N LYS A 171 12.03 -10.27 30.16
CA LYS A 171 11.97 -9.89 31.57
C LYS A 171 10.51 -9.91 32.00
N ASN A 172 10.25 -10.36 33.22
CA ASN A 172 8.92 -10.27 33.82
C ASN A 172 8.66 -8.79 34.17
N ILE A 173 7.99 -8.07 33.27
CA ILE A 173 7.65 -6.65 33.43
C ILE A 173 6.44 -6.55 34.35
N SER A 174 6.50 -5.65 35.33
CA SER A 174 5.36 -5.37 36.21
C SER A 174 4.26 -4.61 35.48
N ASN A 175 3.01 -4.70 35.95
CA ASN A 175 1.89 -3.97 35.36
C ASN A 175 2.08 -2.44 35.38
N ALA A 176 2.84 -1.90 36.35
CA ALA A 176 3.14 -0.47 36.43
C ALA A 176 4.09 -0.04 35.29
N GLU A 177 5.19 -0.78 35.12
CA GLU A 177 6.15 -0.55 34.02
C GLU A 177 5.49 -0.72 32.65
N LEU A 178 4.54 -1.66 32.51
CA LEU A 178 3.79 -1.83 31.26
C LEU A 178 2.96 -0.57 30.92
N ARG A 179 2.31 0.06 31.90
CA ARG A 179 1.54 1.30 31.69
C ARG A 179 2.44 2.47 31.35
N GLU A 180 3.59 2.58 32.01
CA GLU A 180 4.59 3.61 31.71
C GLU A 180 5.13 3.47 30.28
N LEU A 181 5.46 2.24 29.87
CA LEU A 181 5.89 1.94 28.51
C LEU A 181 4.81 2.26 27.47
N GLN A 182 3.55 1.94 27.76
CA GLN A 182 2.42 2.32 26.90
C GLN A 182 2.27 3.84 26.76
N ALA A 183 2.38 4.58 27.87
CA ALA A 183 2.32 6.05 27.85
C ALA A 183 3.49 6.66 27.07
N ALA A 184 4.70 6.15 27.24
CA ALA A 184 5.88 6.57 26.49
C ALA A 184 5.72 6.31 24.98
N THR A 185 5.22 5.12 24.62
CA THR A 185 4.97 4.75 23.22
C THR A 185 3.93 5.67 22.58
N LEU A 186 2.83 5.98 23.29
CA LEU A 186 1.81 6.92 22.80
C LEU A 186 2.36 8.34 22.61
N LYS A 187 3.23 8.80 23.52
CA LYS A 187 3.87 10.11 23.42
C LYS A 187 4.79 10.21 22.20
N GLU A 188 5.58 9.16 21.93
CA GLU A 188 6.42 9.10 20.73
C GLU A 188 5.57 9.00 19.45
N GLN A 189 4.51 8.20 19.45
CA GLN A 189 3.56 8.17 18.33
C GLN A 189 2.97 9.56 18.05
N GLN A 190 2.54 10.28 19.10
CA GLN A 190 2.01 11.64 18.95
C GLN A 190 3.05 12.61 18.37
N LYS A 191 4.31 12.48 18.76
CA LYS A 191 5.42 13.29 18.22
C LYS A 191 5.66 13.00 16.73
N ILE A 192 5.65 11.73 16.33
CA ILE A 192 5.76 11.32 14.93
C ILE A 192 4.59 11.88 14.11
N TYR A 193 3.35 11.72 14.59
CA TYR A 193 2.17 12.25 13.91
C TYR A 193 2.24 13.76 13.72
N LYS A 194 2.69 14.50 14.74
CA LYS A 194 2.88 15.95 14.66
C LYS A 194 3.91 16.32 13.60
N ALA A 195 5.06 15.64 13.59
CA ALA A 195 6.10 15.90 12.59
C ALA A 195 5.62 15.63 11.15
N VAL A 196 4.91 14.53 10.92
CA VAL A 196 4.32 14.21 9.61
C VAL A 196 3.28 15.24 9.20
N PHE A 197 2.44 15.70 10.15
CA PHE A 197 1.45 16.74 9.90
C PHE A 197 2.09 18.07 9.52
N ASP A 198 3.14 18.49 10.24
CA ASP A 198 3.87 19.73 9.95
C ASP A 198 4.53 19.66 8.56
N MET A 199 5.11 18.51 8.19
CA MET A 199 5.67 18.27 6.86
C MET A 199 4.60 18.38 5.76
N ALA A 200 3.43 17.77 5.96
CA ALA A 200 2.32 17.85 5.00
C ALA A 200 1.85 19.30 4.81
N LYS A 201 1.80 20.08 5.89
CA LYS A 201 1.45 21.51 5.84
C LYS A 201 2.49 22.33 5.07
N THR A 202 3.78 22.05 5.25
CA THR A 202 4.85 22.68 4.45
C THR A 202 4.71 22.33 2.97
N GLN A 203 4.42 21.07 2.63
CA GLN A 203 4.19 20.65 1.25
C GLN A 203 2.96 21.32 0.62
N GLU A 204 1.85 21.45 1.37
CA GLU A 204 0.66 22.18 0.95
C GLU A 204 0.99 23.64 0.58
N GLN A 205 1.76 24.33 1.44
CA GLN A 205 2.20 25.70 1.18
C GLN A 205 3.12 25.79 -0.05
N GLY A 206 4.04 24.85 -0.22
CA GLY A 206 4.91 24.78 -1.39
C GLY A 206 4.09 24.62 -2.69
N MET A 207 3.13 23.70 -2.71
CA MET A 207 2.25 23.50 -3.87
C MET A 207 1.41 24.74 -4.17
N LYS A 208 0.91 25.43 -3.15
CA LYS A 208 0.17 26.68 -3.33
C LYS A 208 1.02 27.76 -4.01
N CYS A 209 2.28 27.92 -3.58
CA CYS A 209 3.21 28.85 -4.21
C CYS A 209 3.46 28.52 -5.69
N VAL A 210 3.59 27.23 -6.04
CA VAL A 210 3.76 26.80 -7.43
C VAL A 210 2.52 27.13 -8.27
N VAL A 211 1.32 26.90 -7.73
CA VAL A 211 0.06 27.26 -8.41
C VAL A 211 -0.02 28.76 -8.65
N ASP A 212 0.31 29.59 -7.65
CA ASP A 212 0.29 31.05 -7.78
C ASP A 212 1.30 31.53 -8.86
N LEU A 213 2.48 30.91 -8.93
CA LEU A 213 3.48 31.20 -9.96
C LEU A 213 2.97 30.84 -11.37
N LEU A 214 2.35 29.66 -11.52
CA LEU A 214 1.77 29.24 -12.80
C LEU A 214 0.65 30.17 -13.26
N GLN A 215 -0.19 30.65 -12.33
CA GLN A 215 -1.23 31.63 -12.64
C GLN A 215 -0.63 32.99 -13.03
N SER A 216 0.47 33.42 -12.40
CA SER A 216 1.19 34.63 -12.80
C SER A 216 1.79 34.50 -14.20
N LEU A 217 2.44 33.36 -14.50
CA LEU A 217 2.99 33.09 -15.83
C LEU A 217 1.90 33.06 -16.91
N HIS A 218 0.77 32.41 -16.63
CA HIS A 218 -0.36 32.36 -17.55
C HIS A 218 -0.88 33.76 -17.89
N ARG A 219 -1.05 34.63 -16.88
CA ARG A 219 -1.42 36.04 -17.10
C ARG A 219 -0.41 36.79 -17.96
N GLY A 220 0.90 36.59 -17.73
CA GLY A 220 1.94 37.22 -18.54
C GLY A 220 1.92 36.78 -20.02
N ILE A 221 1.60 35.51 -20.28
CA ILE A 221 1.42 35.00 -21.65
C ILE A 221 0.21 35.66 -22.32
N ASP A 222 -0.92 35.79 -21.60
CA ASP A 222 -2.12 36.43 -22.13
C ASP A 222 -1.89 37.91 -22.46
N GLU A 223 -1.16 38.63 -21.60
CA GLU A 223 -0.78 40.02 -21.83
C GLU A 223 0.13 40.16 -23.06
N LEU A 224 1.13 39.29 -23.21
CA LEU A 224 1.99 39.27 -24.39
C LEU A 224 1.19 38.99 -25.66
N GLY A 225 0.22 38.08 -25.60
CA GLY A 225 -0.69 37.78 -26.71
C GLY A 225 -1.48 39.01 -27.17
N LYS A 226 -1.97 39.83 -26.22
CA LYS A 226 -2.66 41.09 -26.54
C LYS A 226 -1.71 42.10 -27.20
N VAL A 227 -0.51 42.29 -26.67
CA VAL A 227 0.49 43.21 -27.25
C VAL A 227 0.84 42.81 -28.69
N VAL A 228 1.01 41.52 -28.96
CA VAL A 228 1.27 41.01 -30.31
C VAL A 228 0.09 41.27 -31.25
N ALA A 229 -1.14 41.05 -30.79
CA ALA A 229 -2.34 41.34 -31.57
C ALA A 229 -2.47 42.85 -31.90
N ASP A 230 -2.23 43.72 -30.91
CA ASP A 230 -2.27 45.17 -31.09
C ASP A 230 -1.18 45.67 -32.04
N ALA A 231 0.01 45.08 -31.99
CA ALA A 231 1.09 45.38 -32.94
C ALA A 231 0.72 44.96 -34.37
N ALA A 232 0.11 43.78 -34.55
CA ALA A 232 -0.34 43.30 -35.85
C ALA A 232 -1.44 44.19 -36.45
N THR A 233 -2.43 44.60 -35.65
CA THR A 233 -3.47 45.52 -36.12
C THR A 233 -2.93 46.91 -36.48
N SER A 234 -1.93 47.40 -35.73
CA SER A 234 -1.27 48.68 -36.01
C SER A 234 -0.46 48.64 -37.32
N GLN A 235 0.20 47.52 -37.62
CA GLN A 235 0.90 47.33 -38.90
C GLN A 235 -0.07 47.27 -40.09
N ALA A 236 -1.21 46.58 -39.93
CA ALA A 236 -2.23 46.51 -40.97
C ALA A 236 -2.79 47.89 -41.33
N LYS A 237 -3.06 48.75 -40.33
CA LYS A 237 -3.54 50.13 -40.55
C LYS A 237 -2.51 51.03 -41.26
N LYS A 238 -1.22 50.86 -40.98
CA LYS A 238 -0.16 51.61 -41.69
C LYS A 238 -0.14 51.26 -43.18
N LYS A 239 -0.24 49.97 -43.52
CA LYS A 239 -0.19 49.50 -44.91
C LYS A 239 -1.34 50.04 -45.76
N THR A 240 -2.54 50.17 -45.21
CA THR A 240 -3.71 50.71 -45.94
C THR A 240 -3.64 52.22 -46.17
N THR A 241 -2.78 52.95 -45.45
CA THR A 241 -2.70 54.42 -45.57
C THR A 241 -1.76 54.85 -46.71
N ASP A 242 -0.72 54.06 -47.02
CA ASP A 242 0.21 54.36 -48.12
C ASP A 242 -0.38 54.10 -49.52
N GLU A 243 -1.36 53.20 -49.66
CA GLU A 243 -1.98 52.90 -50.96
C GLU A 243 -3.04 53.93 -51.40
N GLY A 244 -3.40 54.89 -50.54
CA GLY A 244 -4.44 55.90 -50.79
C GLY A 244 -3.97 57.28 -51.27
N SER A 245 -2.67 57.47 -51.52
CA SER A 245 -2.10 58.78 -51.95
C SER A 245 -1.53 58.79 -53.40
N LEU A 246 -2.03 57.91 -54.26
CA LEU A 246 -1.68 57.86 -55.70
C LEU A 246 -2.78 58.46 -56.57
#